data_AF-A0A4U0WF44-F1
#
_entry.id   AF-A0A4U0WF44-F1
#
_cell.length_a   1.000
_cell.length_b   1.000
_cell.length_c   1.000
_cell.angle_alpha   90.00
_cell.angle_beta   90.00
_cell.angle_gamma   90.00
#
_symmetry.space_group_name_H-M   'P 1'
#
loop_
_entity.id
_entity.type
_entity.pdbx_description
1 polymer ?
#
loop_
_entity_poly.entity_id
_entity_poly.type
_entity_poly.pdbx_seq_one_letter_code
_entity_poly.pdbx_strand_id
1 'polypeptide(L)'
;THRDPSAKRHIKSFVVDKKPILIGEGADEEKSEWLSLKVHGQSFMMHQIRKMVGMVALLVRSGADLSTLTSSLGPDKYSIPKVPGLGLLLERPVFDSYNELQAVKHGREKLNFGKFEEAIREFKEREIYQRIFREEEERNEFGRFFNHVDNFKEPHFLYVTSKGLEACKGVGAAGGSVGGGGKKGKESQVAYESDGEAQGEEEG
;
A
#
# COMPACT_ATOMS: atom_id res chain seq x y z
N THR A 1 14.41 -11.32 -4.85
CA THR A 1 14.11 -11.39 -6.31
C THR A 1 12.94 -12.35 -6.55
N HIS A 2 12.32 -12.44 -7.73
CA HIS A 2 11.12 -13.29 -7.94
C HIS A 2 11.27 -14.76 -7.47
N ARG A 3 12.48 -15.32 -7.57
CA ARG A 3 12.79 -16.70 -7.11
C ARG A 3 13.05 -16.81 -5.60
N ASP A 4 13.19 -15.68 -4.91
CA ASP A 4 13.48 -15.62 -3.49
C ASP A 4 12.25 -16.10 -2.68
N PRO A 5 12.36 -17.21 -1.95
CA PRO A 5 11.26 -17.70 -1.12
C PRO A 5 10.80 -16.66 -0.09
N SER A 6 11.71 -15.81 0.37
CA SER A 6 11.39 -14.75 1.33
C SER A 6 10.60 -13.59 0.73
N ALA A 7 10.41 -13.54 -0.60
CA ALA A 7 9.53 -12.58 -1.27
C ALA A 7 8.10 -13.10 -1.45
N LYS A 8 7.86 -14.40 -1.24
CA LYS A 8 6.53 -15.00 -1.36
C LYS A 8 5.70 -14.69 -0.12
N ARG A 9 4.52 -14.11 -0.33
CA ARG A 9 3.58 -13.72 0.75
C ARG A 9 2.19 -14.24 0.42
N HIS A 10 1.45 -14.60 1.46
CA HIS A 10 0.11 -15.12 1.33
C HIS A 10 -0.92 -14.07 1.76
N ILE A 11 -1.68 -13.57 0.79
CA ILE A 11 -2.82 -12.68 1.00
C ILE A 11 -4.06 -13.56 1.12
N LYS A 12 -4.70 -13.54 2.29
CA LYS A 12 -5.92 -14.33 2.57
C LYS A 12 -7.16 -13.66 1.98
N SER A 13 -7.25 -12.33 2.08
CA SER A 13 -8.32 -11.55 1.45
C SER A 13 -7.88 -10.12 1.15
N PHE A 14 -8.48 -9.54 0.11
CA PHE A 14 -8.40 -8.14 -0.22
C PHE A 14 -9.79 -7.71 -0.69
N VAL A 15 -10.48 -6.89 0.10
CA VAL A 15 -11.86 -6.48 -0.16
C VAL A 15 -11.97 -4.96 -0.11
N VAL A 16 -12.72 -4.40 -1.06
CA VAL A 16 -13.17 -3.01 -1.05
C VAL A 16 -14.58 -2.94 -0.48
N ASP A 17 -14.83 -1.98 0.41
CA ASP A 17 -16.20 -1.67 0.83
C ASP A 17 -16.94 -1.00 -0.34
N LYS A 18 -18.10 -1.55 -0.71
CA LYS A 18 -18.90 -1.04 -1.82
C LYS A 18 -19.59 0.28 -1.47
N LYS A 19 -19.76 0.56 -0.17
CA LYS A 19 -20.35 1.81 0.28
C LYS A 19 -19.23 2.83 0.50
N PRO A 20 -19.16 3.91 -0.28
CA PRO A 20 -18.19 4.96 -0.04
C PRO A 20 -18.50 5.67 1.29
N ILE A 21 -17.44 6.14 1.94
CA ILE A 21 -17.50 7.01 3.10
C ILE A 21 -17.50 8.44 2.55
N LEU A 22 -18.53 9.22 2.89
CA LEU A 22 -18.67 10.62 2.46
C LEU A 22 -18.17 11.53 3.58
N ILE A 23 -17.30 12.48 3.23
CA ILE A 23 -16.57 13.29 4.21
C ILE A 23 -16.55 14.75 3.76
N GLY A 24 -17.00 15.62 4.65
CA GLY A 24 -17.17 17.06 4.46
C GLY A 24 -18.22 17.59 5.43
N GLU A 25 -18.05 18.82 5.93
CA GLU A 25 -19.03 19.48 6.79
C GLU A 25 -20.04 20.28 5.95
N GLY A 26 -21.30 20.37 6.39
CA GLY A 26 -22.32 21.18 5.72
C GLY A 26 -23.17 20.47 4.65
N ALA A 27 -24.34 21.06 4.37
CA ALA A 27 -25.29 20.56 3.37
C ALA A 27 -24.94 20.99 1.94
N ASP A 28 -24.12 22.04 1.79
CA ASP A 28 -23.87 22.76 0.54
C ASP A 28 -22.40 22.67 0.05
N GLU A 29 -21.53 21.90 0.72
CA GLU A 29 -20.12 21.71 0.32
C GLU A 29 -19.90 20.40 -0.46
N GLU A 30 -18.92 20.41 -1.37
CA GLU A 30 -18.49 19.22 -2.13
C GLU A 30 -17.85 18.20 -1.15
N LYS A 31 -18.55 17.07 -0.94
CA LYS A 31 -18.06 15.99 -0.09
C LYS A 31 -17.00 15.18 -0.81
N SER A 32 -15.89 14.89 -0.15
CA SER A 32 -14.92 13.92 -0.62
C SER A 32 -15.45 12.49 -0.41
N GLU A 33 -15.29 11.63 -1.43
CA GLU A 33 -15.69 10.23 -1.39
C GLU A 33 -14.48 9.32 -1.16
N TRP A 34 -14.59 8.44 -0.16
CA TRP A 34 -13.51 7.54 0.23
C TRP A 34 -13.94 6.08 0.16
N LEU A 35 -13.05 5.22 -0.33
CA LEU A 35 -13.26 3.77 -0.37
C LEU A 35 -12.38 3.07 0.65
N SER A 36 -12.99 2.30 1.55
CA SER A 36 -12.24 1.48 2.51
C SER A 36 -11.73 0.20 1.85
N LEU A 37 -10.43 -0.03 1.96
CA LEU A 37 -9.76 -1.24 1.49
C LEU A 37 -9.28 -2.05 2.69
N LYS A 38 -9.75 -3.30 2.81
CA LYS A 38 -9.36 -4.23 3.89
C LYS A 38 -8.53 -5.36 3.32
N VAL A 39 -7.28 -5.46 3.76
CA VAL A 39 -6.33 -6.51 3.37
C VAL A 39 -6.01 -7.39 4.56
N HIS A 40 -6.28 -8.68 4.45
CA HIS A 40 -5.85 -9.70 5.42
C HIS A 40 -4.75 -10.53 4.78
N GLY A 41 -3.54 -10.47 5.35
CA GLY A 41 -2.39 -11.26 4.94
C GLY A 41 -1.78 -12.02 6.11
N GLN A 42 -1.01 -13.04 5.82
CA GLN A 42 -0.24 -13.76 6.85
C GLN A 42 0.97 -12.94 7.32
N SER A 43 1.61 -12.24 6.40
CA SER A 43 2.70 -11.30 6.66
C SER A 43 2.81 -10.32 5.49
N PHE A 44 3.43 -9.17 5.74
CA PHE A 44 3.65 -8.15 4.74
C PHE A 44 5.13 -7.76 4.71
N MET A 45 5.67 -7.58 3.50
CA MET A 45 6.97 -6.94 3.31
C MET A 45 6.83 -5.42 3.44
N MET A 46 7.97 -4.75 3.66
CA MET A 46 8.04 -3.30 3.66
C MET A 46 7.40 -2.71 2.38
N HIS A 47 6.53 -1.71 2.56
CA HIS A 47 5.78 -1.04 1.51
C HIS A 47 4.85 -1.93 0.65
N GLN A 48 4.68 -3.21 0.97
CA GLN A 48 3.94 -4.14 0.12
C GLN A 48 2.48 -3.70 -0.09
N ILE A 49 1.78 -3.37 0.99
CA ILE A 49 0.37 -2.94 0.90
C ILE A 49 0.25 -1.66 0.07
N ARG A 50 1.13 -0.67 0.30
CA ARG A 50 1.16 0.60 -0.44
C ARG A 50 1.38 0.36 -1.94
N LYS A 51 2.30 -0.54 -2.31
CA LYS A 51 2.52 -0.90 -3.73
C LYS A 51 1.33 -1.67 -4.32
N MET A 52 0.71 -2.59 -3.58
CA MET A 52 -0.48 -3.31 -4.05
C MET A 52 -1.62 -2.34 -4.36
N VAL A 53 -1.91 -1.40 -3.44
CA VAL A 53 -2.94 -0.37 -3.64
C VAL A 53 -2.58 0.54 -4.82
N GLY A 54 -1.32 0.99 -4.92
CA GLY A 54 -0.86 1.83 -6.03
C GLY A 54 -1.02 1.18 -7.39
N MET A 55 -0.66 -0.10 -7.52
CA MET A 55 -0.85 -0.85 -8.76
C MET A 55 -2.33 -0.90 -9.15
N VAL A 56 -3.22 -1.27 -8.24
CA VAL A 56 -4.66 -1.37 -8.52
C VAL A 56 -5.24 0.00 -8.90
N ALA A 57 -4.93 1.04 -8.12
CA ALA A 57 -5.41 2.40 -8.39
C ALA A 57 -4.99 2.89 -9.77
N LEU A 58 -3.74 2.66 -10.16
CA LEU A 58 -3.23 3.08 -11.47
C LEU A 58 -3.86 2.33 -12.64
N LEU A 59 -4.04 1.01 -12.52
CA LEU A 59 -4.69 0.21 -13.56
C LEU A 59 -6.15 0.63 -13.76
N VAL A 60 -6.91 0.79 -12.67
CA VAL A 60 -8.32 1.19 -12.73
C VAL A 60 -8.48 2.62 -13.27
N ARG A 61 -7.69 3.57 -12.76
CA ARG A 61 -7.74 4.97 -13.18
C ARG A 61 -7.42 5.16 -14.67
N SER A 62 -6.47 4.36 -15.19
CA SER A 62 -6.02 4.48 -16.59
C SER A 62 -6.82 3.61 -17.55
N GLY A 63 -7.79 2.83 -17.07
CA GLY A 63 -8.50 1.84 -17.89
C GLY A 63 -7.58 0.78 -18.50
N ALA A 64 -6.49 0.45 -17.81
CA ALA A 64 -5.46 -0.47 -18.30
C ALA A 64 -5.93 -1.94 -18.22
N ASP A 65 -5.26 -2.82 -18.96
CA ASP A 65 -5.52 -4.25 -18.89
C ASP A 65 -5.17 -4.81 -17.50
N LEU A 66 -6.16 -5.42 -16.83
CA LEU A 66 -6.02 -6.04 -15.52
C LEU A 66 -5.07 -7.25 -15.53
N SER A 67 -4.84 -7.87 -16.70
CA SER A 67 -3.85 -8.95 -16.84
C SER A 67 -2.43 -8.48 -16.49
N THR A 68 -2.17 -7.17 -16.58
CA THR A 68 -0.93 -6.52 -16.14
C THR A 68 -0.62 -6.85 -14.69
N LEU A 69 -1.62 -6.88 -13.80
CA LEU A 69 -1.43 -7.21 -12.38
C LEU A 69 -0.86 -8.62 -12.20
N THR A 70 -1.42 -9.61 -12.90
CA THR A 70 -0.94 -11.00 -12.85
C THR A 70 0.45 -11.12 -13.44
N SER A 71 0.67 -10.46 -14.58
CA SER A 71 1.98 -10.44 -15.25
C SER A 71 3.06 -9.79 -14.37
N SER A 72 2.65 -8.82 -13.55
CA SER A 72 3.50 -8.13 -12.58
C SER A 72 4.13 -9.13 -11.59
N LEU A 73 3.41 -10.18 -11.19
CA LEU A 73 3.94 -11.18 -10.25
C LEU A 73 5.05 -12.08 -10.84
N GLY A 74 5.42 -11.86 -12.11
CA GLY A 74 6.46 -12.60 -12.82
C GLY A 74 7.90 -12.19 -12.48
N PRO A 75 8.87 -12.65 -13.28
CA PRO A 75 10.29 -12.42 -13.04
C PRO A 75 10.78 -11.02 -13.39
N ASP A 76 10.05 -10.30 -14.25
CA ASP A 76 10.42 -8.99 -14.73
C ASP A 76 10.32 -7.94 -13.61
N LYS A 77 11.31 -7.05 -13.53
CA LYS A 77 11.34 -5.98 -12.53
C LYS A 77 10.77 -4.70 -13.13
N TYR A 78 9.79 -4.12 -12.44
CA TYR A 78 9.21 -2.83 -12.78
C TYR A 78 8.95 -2.05 -11.48
N SER A 79 8.96 -0.72 -11.59
CA SER A 79 8.74 0.15 -10.45
C SER A 79 7.25 0.32 -10.23
N ILE A 80 6.77 -0.03 -9.03
CA ILE A 80 5.41 0.27 -8.60
C ILE A 80 5.51 1.44 -7.61
N PRO A 81 4.81 2.56 -7.87
CA PRO A 81 4.88 3.70 -6.98
C PRO A 81 4.24 3.36 -5.64
N LYS A 82 4.85 3.88 -4.56
CA LYS A 82 4.32 3.75 -3.20
C LYS A 82 3.26 4.84 -3.00
N VAL A 83 1.99 4.47 -2.85
CA VAL A 83 0.94 5.45 -2.48
C VAL A 83 1.27 6.09 -1.13
N PRO A 84 0.73 7.28 -0.79
CA PRO A 84 0.94 7.89 0.52
C PRO A 84 0.58 6.96 1.69
N GLY A 85 1.29 7.10 2.81
CA GLY A 85 1.04 6.31 4.02
C GLY A 85 -0.18 6.76 4.82
N LEU A 86 -0.70 7.97 4.55
CA LEU A 86 -1.74 8.66 5.32
C LEU A 86 -2.98 7.78 5.56
N GLY A 87 -3.43 7.02 4.55
CA GLY A 87 -4.61 6.15 4.65
C GLY A 87 -4.37 4.74 5.21
N LEU A 88 -3.13 4.38 5.57
CA LEU A 88 -2.80 3.01 5.97
C LEU A 88 -2.94 2.83 7.49
N LEU A 89 -3.99 2.11 7.90
CA LEU A 89 -4.27 1.78 9.30
C LEU A 89 -4.10 0.29 9.57
N LEU A 90 -3.32 -0.06 10.60
CA LEU A 90 -3.33 -1.41 11.17
C LEU A 90 -4.60 -1.61 11.99
N GLU A 91 -5.58 -2.30 11.42
CA GLU A 91 -6.89 -2.50 12.03
C GLU A 91 -6.83 -3.37 13.30
N ARG A 92 -6.27 -4.59 13.20
CA ARG A 92 -6.10 -5.49 14.34
C ARG A 92 -5.10 -6.62 14.06
N PRO A 93 -4.37 -7.10 15.08
CA PRO A 93 -3.69 -8.39 15.01
C PRO A 93 -4.71 -9.54 15.04
N VAL A 94 -4.40 -10.64 14.34
CA VAL A 94 -5.26 -11.83 14.26
C VAL A 94 -4.57 -13.00 14.97
N PHE A 95 -5.22 -13.56 15.99
CA PHE A 95 -4.66 -14.62 16.85
C PHE A 95 -5.31 -15.98 16.67
N ASP A 96 -6.11 -16.19 15.61
CA ASP A 96 -6.90 -17.41 15.38
C ASP A 96 -6.06 -18.69 15.52
N SER A 97 -4.94 -18.80 14.81
CA SER A 97 -4.07 -19.99 14.87
C SER A 97 -3.42 -20.20 16.24
N TYR A 98 -3.10 -19.11 16.96
CA TYR A 98 -2.59 -19.22 18.34
C TYR A 98 -3.69 -19.74 19.27
N ASN A 99 -4.90 -19.19 19.16
CA ASN A 99 -6.05 -19.52 20.00
C ASN A 99 -6.52 -20.96 19.79
N GLU A 100 -6.44 -21.49 18.58
CA GLU A 100 -6.86 -22.85 18.24
C GLU A 100 -5.80 -23.90 18.56
N LEU A 101 -4.51 -23.58 18.39
CA LEU A 101 -3.42 -24.55 18.54
C LEU A 101 -2.69 -24.41 19.86
N GLN A 102 -2.10 -23.24 20.12
CA GLN A 102 -1.15 -23.05 21.21
C GLN A 102 -1.85 -22.82 22.55
N ALA A 103 -2.92 -22.03 22.57
CA ALA A 103 -3.68 -21.78 23.78
C ALA A 103 -4.28 -23.07 24.34
N VAL A 104 -4.89 -23.89 23.47
CA VAL A 104 -5.46 -25.20 23.85
C VAL A 104 -4.36 -26.16 24.32
N LYS A 105 -3.26 -26.29 23.57
CA LYS A 105 -2.16 -27.21 23.91
C LYS A 105 -1.51 -26.91 25.27
N HIS A 106 -1.42 -25.62 25.63
CA HIS A 106 -0.75 -25.18 26.84
C HIS A 106 -1.71 -24.78 27.98
N GLY A 107 -3.02 -25.04 27.84
CA GLY A 107 -4.02 -24.66 28.84
C GLY A 107 -4.07 -23.16 29.14
N ARG A 108 -3.75 -22.32 28.14
CA ARG A 108 -3.75 -20.85 28.27
C ARG A 108 -5.08 -20.28 27.79
N GLU A 109 -5.41 -19.09 28.29
CA GLU A 109 -6.56 -18.33 27.81
C GLU A 109 -6.36 -17.87 26.35
N LYS A 110 -7.45 -17.83 25.58
CA LYS A 110 -7.46 -17.32 24.21
C LYS A 110 -7.31 -15.80 24.22
N LEU A 111 -6.51 -15.28 23.29
CA LEU A 111 -6.41 -13.85 23.05
C LEU A 111 -7.62 -13.38 22.25
N ASN A 112 -8.51 -12.63 22.90
CA ASN A 112 -9.69 -12.05 22.26
C ASN A 112 -9.87 -10.59 22.73
N PHE A 113 -9.92 -9.68 21.76
CA PHE A 113 -10.08 -8.24 21.99
C PHE A 113 -11.50 -7.75 21.74
N GLY A 114 -12.46 -8.63 21.42
CA GLY A 114 -13.84 -8.26 21.10
C GLY A 114 -14.56 -7.50 22.21
N LYS A 115 -14.14 -7.66 23.47
CA LYS A 115 -14.65 -6.86 24.61
C LYS A 115 -14.32 -5.37 24.52
N PHE A 116 -13.37 -4.98 23.68
CA PHE A 116 -12.95 -3.60 23.46
C PHE A 116 -13.36 -3.05 22.09
N GLU A 117 -14.18 -3.78 21.33
CA GLU A 117 -14.52 -3.41 19.94
C GLU A 117 -15.14 -2.02 19.86
N GLU A 118 -16.01 -1.67 20.81
CA GLU A 118 -16.64 -0.35 20.89
C GLU A 118 -15.63 0.75 21.17
N ALA A 119 -14.78 0.58 22.18
CA ALA A 119 -13.74 1.55 22.53
C ALA A 119 -12.72 1.74 21.39
N ILE A 120 -12.33 0.65 20.70
CA ILE A 120 -11.45 0.69 19.53
C ILE A 120 -12.13 1.45 18.39
N ARG A 121 -13.41 1.18 18.12
CA ARG A 121 -14.17 1.86 17.07
C ARG A 121 -14.27 3.35 17.34
N GLU A 122 -14.65 3.76 18.55
CA GLU A 122 -14.73 5.17 18.94
C GLU A 122 -13.38 5.88 18.81
N PHE A 123 -12.29 5.22 19.22
CA PHE A 123 -10.94 5.76 19.06
C PHE A 123 -10.56 5.93 17.59
N LYS A 124 -10.84 4.94 16.73
CA LYS A 124 -10.57 5.02 15.29
C LYS A 124 -11.34 6.18 14.66
N GLU A 125 -12.62 6.30 14.97
CA GLU A 125 -13.47 7.37 14.45
C GLU A 125 -12.94 8.74 14.89
N ARG A 126 -12.70 8.94 16.19
CA ARG A 126 -12.33 10.24 16.74
C ARG A 126 -10.90 10.68 16.43
N GLU A 127 -9.93 9.78 16.56
CA GLU A 127 -8.51 10.16 16.55
C GLU A 127 -7.82 9.85 15.22
N ILE A 128 -8.24 8.79 14.53
CA ILE A 128 -7.54 8.30 13.34
C ILE A 128 -8.21 8.84 12.08
N TYR A 129 -9.48 8.50 11.86
CA TYR A 129 -10.19 8.88 10.65
C TYR A 129 -10.30 10.40 10.50
N GLN A 130 -10.72 11.11 11.55
CA GLN A 130 -10.75 12.58 11.54
C GLN A 130 -9.40 13.22 11.20
N ARG A 131 -8.30 12.65 11.68
CA ARG A 131 -6.96 13.15 11.38
C ARG A 131 -6.57 12.89 9.93
N ILE A 132 -6.82 11.68 9.42
CA ILE A 132 -6.56 11.32 8.02
C ILE A 132 -7.28 12.28 7.08
N PHE A 133 -8.54 12.57 7.37
CA PHE A 133 -9.36 13.42 6.50
C PHE A 133 -8.92 14.87 6.54
N ARG A 134 -8.68 15.43 7.74
CA ARG A 134 -8.15 16.78 7.88
C ARG A 134 -6.79 16.94 7.17
N GLU A 135 -5.89 15.98 7.35
CA GLU A 135 -4.59 16.02 6.68
C GLU A 135 -4.71 15.93 5.15
N GLU A 136 -5.64 15.13 4.61
CA GLU A 136 -5.88 15.08 3.17
C GLU A 136 -6.52 16.37 2.63
N GLU A 137 -7.45 16.97 3.37
CA GLU A 137 -8.07 18.25 2.98
C GLU A 137 -7.04 19.39 2.94
N GLU A 138 -6.15 19.46 3.94
CA GLU A 138 -5.11 20.48 4.03
C GLU A 138 -3.97 20.25 3.00
N ARG A 139 -3.56 18.99 2.79
CA ARG A 139 -2.35 18.66 2.04
C ARG A 139 -2.60 18.07 0.65
N ASN A 140 -3.77 17.52 0.40
CA ASN A 140 -4.15 16.85 -0.85
C ASN A 140 -3.08 15.82 -1.30
N GLU A 141 -2.67 14.93 -0.38
CA GLU A 141 -1.56 14.01 -0.58
C GLU A 141 -1.81 13.01 -1.71
N PHE A 142 -3.04 12.49 -1.82
CA PHE A 142 -3.37 11.58 -2.91
C PHE A 142 -3.44 12.31 -4.25
N GLY A 143 -3.99 13.53 -4.29
CA GLY A 143 -3.99 14.35 -5.50
C GLY A 143 -2.57 14.67 -5.97
N ARG A 144 -1.67 15.09 -5.06
CA ARG A 144 -0.25 15.31 -5.35
C ARG A 144 0.45 14.05 -5.84
N PHE A 145 0.19 12.90 -5.22
CA PHE A 145 0.71 11.62 -5.65
C PHE A 145 0.32 11.29 -7.10
N PHE A 146 -0.96 11.39 -7.45
CA PHE A 146 -1.40 11.11 -8.82
C PHE A 146 -0.85 12.12 -9.82
N ASN A 147 -0.83 13.41 -9.48
CA ASN A 147 -0.20 14.44 -10.30
C ASN A 147 1.29 14.15 -10.53
N HIS A 148 2.01 13.69 -9.52
CA HIS A 148 3.41 13.29 -9.66
C HIS A 148 3.57 12.12 -10.63
N VAL A 149 2.75 11.06 -10.48
CA VAL A 149 2.78 9.90 -11.38
C VAL A 149 2.48 10.30 -12.84
N ASP A 150 1.49 11.16 -13.06
CA ASP A 150 1.07 11.59 -14.39
C ASP A 150 2.10 12.48 -15.09
N ASN A 151 2.84 13.28 -14.33
CA ASN A 151 3.90 14.15 -14.87
C ASN A 151 5.29 13.49 -14.87
N PHE A 152 5.38 12.21 -14.46
CA PHE A 152 6.63 11.49 -14.43
C PHE A 152 7.09 11.19 -15.87
N LYS A 153 8.24 11.75 -16.26
CA LYS A 153 8.69 11.73 -17.66
C LYS A 153 9.29 10.39 -18.05
N GLU A 154 9.88 9.69 -17.09
CA GLU A 154 10.53 8.43 -17.34
C GLU A 154 9.50 7.30 -17.52
N PRO A 155 9.81 6.30 -18.36
CA PRO A 155 8.88 5.23 -18.75
C PRO A 155 8.50 4.23 -17.64
N HIS A 156 8.79 4.52 -16.36
CA HIS A 156 8.60 3.60 -15.24
C HIS A 156 7.14 3.19 -15.02
N PHE A 157 6.17 4.05 -15.35
CA PHE A 157 4.75 3.83 -15.11
C PHE A 157 3.94 3.57 -16.38
N LEU A 158 4.60 3.43 -17.53
CA LEU A 158 3.92 3.20 -18.81
C LEU A 158 3.25 1.84 -18.94
N TYR A 159 3.40 0.96 -17.94
CA TYR A 159 2.67 -0.31 -17.88
C TYR A 159 1.15 -0.14 -17.79
N VAL A 160 0.66 1.07 -17.49
CA VAL A 160 -0.77 1.41 -17.52
C VAL A 160 -1.29 1.70 -18.94
N THR A 161 -0.42 1.75 -19.95
CA THR A 161 -0.81 1.97 -21.35
C THR A 161 -1.18 0.67 -22.04
N SER A 162 -1.70 0.75 -23.28
CA SER A 162 -2.03 -0.42 -24.10
C SER A 162 -0.85 -1.36 -24.39
N LYS A 163 0.39 -0.90 -24.20
CA LYS A 163 1.59 -1.73 -24.34
C LYS A 163 1.88 -2.59 -23.10
N GLY A 164 1.18 -2.38 -21.98
CA GLY A 164 1.38 -3.14 -20.74
C GLY A 164 2.84 -3.10 -20.26
N LEU A 165 3.28 -4.15 -19.56
CA LEU A 165 4.63 -4.25 -19.00
C LEU A 165 5.77 -4.11 -20.03
N GLU A 166 5.51 -4.42 -21.31
CA GLU A 166 6.48 -4.24 -22.40
C GLU A 166 6.94 -2.79 -22.53
N ALA A 167 6.07 -1.83 -22.21
CA ALA A 167 6.39 -0.40 -22.24
C ALA A 167 7.51 0.01 -21.24
N CYS A 168 7.73 -0.81 -20.21
CA CYS A 168 8.70 -0.55 -19.15
C CYS A 168 9.98 -1.41 -19.29
N LYS A 169 10.10 -2.22 -20.34
CA LYS A 169 11.29 -3.07 -20.54
C LYS A 169 12.55 -2.23 -20.73
N GLY A 170 13.64 -2.65 -20.10
CA GLY A 170 14.93 -1.95 -20.11
C GLY A 170 15.06 -0.82 -19.08
N VAL A 171 13.95 -0.33 -18.53
CA VAL A 171 13.94 0.75 -17.52
C VAL A 171 14.23 0.19 -16.12
N GLY A 172 13.83 -1.06 -15.85
CA GLY A 172 14.03 -1.75 -14.57
C GLY A 172 15.43 -2.36 -14.35
N ALA A 173 16.35 -2.24 -15.30
CA ALA A 173 17.65 -2.94 -15.27
C ALA A 173 18.80 -2.15 -14.59
N ALA A 174 18.62 -0.88 -14.25
CA ALA A 174 19.63 -0.10 -13.51
C ALA A 174 19.66 -0.42 -11.99
N GLY A 175 18.97 -1.47 -11.54
CA GLY A 175 18.87 -1.90 -10.14
C GLY A 175 19.26 -3.37 -9.96
N GLY A 176 20.54 -3.69 -10.18
CA GLY A 176 21.14 -4.96 -9.75
C GLY A 176 21.88 -5.73 -10.84
N SER A 177 23.08 -5.26 -11.17
CA SER A 177 24.19 -6.12 -11.62
C SER A 177 25.43 -5.64 -10.87
N VAL A 178 25.86 -6.42 -9.87
CA VAL A 178 27.16 -6.23 -9.23
C VAL A 178 28.21 -6.81 -10.17
N GLY A 179 28.81 -5.94 -10.97
CA GLY A 179 30.05 -6.16 -11.71
C GLY A 179 30.95 -4.96 -11.43
N GLY A 180 32.16 -5.23 -10.95
CA GLY A 180 33.02 -4.28 -10.25
C GLY A 180 33.30 -2.94 -10.92
N GLY A 181 33.44 -1.90 -10.08
CA GLY A 181 34.21 -0.70 -10.38
C GLY A 181 33.46 0.63 -10.33
N GLY A 182 33.55 1.31 -9.19
CA GLY A 182 33.70 2.77 -9.11
C GLY A 182 32.55 3.70 -9.55
N LYS A 183 31.65 4.03 -8.60
CA LYS A 183 31.20 5.39 -8.19
C LYS A 183 29.88 5.25 -7.42
N LYS A 184 29.83 5.77 -6.19
CA LYS A 184 28.60 5.85 -5.38
C LYS A 184 27.59 6.77 -6.08
N GLY A 185 26.69 6.20 -6.87
CA GLY A 185 25.47 6.85 -7.35
C GLY A 185 24.34 6.60 -6.36
N LYS A 186 23.61 7.67 -6.01
CA LYS A 186 22.38 7.60 -5.18
C LYS A 186 21.40 6.61 -5.81
N GLU A 187 20.91 5.64 -5.04
CA GLU A 187 19.76 4.83 -5.43
C GLU A 187 18.55 5.76 -5.61
N SER A 188 18.19 6.10 -6.83
CA SER A 188 16.94 6.81 -7.12
C SER A 188 15.79 5.79 -7.05
N GLN A 189 15.35 5.49 -5.84
CA GLN A 189 14.04 4.90 -5.64
C GLN A 189 13.02 5.89 -6.23
N VAL A 190 12.24 5.49 -7.24
CA VAL A 190 11.11 6.30 -7.74
C VAL A 190 10.02 6.29 -6.68
N ALA A 191 10.26 7.05 -5.62
CA ALA A 191 9.40 7.19 -4.48
C ALA A 191 8.84 8.61 -4.53
N TYR A 192 7.51 8.70 -4.58
CA TYR A 192 6.85 9.85 -4.03
C TYR A 192 7.13 9.83 -2.52
N GLU A 193 8.00 10.73 -2.05
CA GLU A 193 8.20 11.00 -0.62
C GLU A 193 7.15 12.04 -0.22
N SER A 194 6.17 11.60 0.56
CA SER A 194 5.23 12.51 1.25
C SER A 194 5.92 13.07 2.47
N ASP A 195 5.73 14.35 2.82
CA ASP A 195 6.41 14.96 3.99
C ASP A 195 6.00 14.33 5.35
N GLY A 196 5.10 13.35 5.36
CA GLY A 196 4.74 12.54 6.54
C GLY A 196 5.63 11.32 6.80
N GLU A 197 6.59 10.98 5.93
CA GLU A 197 7.58 9.93 6.21
C GLU A 197 8.65 10.48 7.18
N ALA A 198 8.30 10.58 8.48
CA ALA A 198 9.31 10.69 9.52
C ALA A 198 10.23 9.47 9.39
N GLN A 199 11.48 9.71 9.01
CA GLN A 199 12.54 8.70 9.05
C GLN A 199 12.68 8.30 10.52
N GLY A 200 12.10 7.17 10.90
CA GLY A 200 12.43 6.51 12.14
C GLY A 200 13.89 6.10 12.03
N GLU A 201 14.77 6.89 12.65
CA GLU A 201 16.17 6.52 12.85
C GLU A 201 16.20 5.15 13.55
N GLU A 202 16.94 4.21 12.94
CA GLU A 202 17.27 2.93 13.54
C GLU A 202 18.05 3.13 14.84
N GLU A 203 17.44 2.82 15.98
CA GLU A 203 18.17 2.25 17.10
C GLU A 203 17.48 0.92 17.50
N GLY A 204 18.22 -0.18 17.33
CA GLY A 204 17.81 -1.53 17.69
C GLY A 204 18.64 -2.62 17.03
#